data_AF-A0A1V8UK27-F1
#
_entry.id   AF-A0A1V8UK27-F1
#
_cell.length_a   1.000
_cell.length_b   1.000
_cell.length_c   1.000
_cell.angle_alpha   90.00
_cell.angle_beta   90.00
_cell.angle_gamma   90.00
#
_symmetry.space_group_name_H-M   'P 1'
#
loop_
_entity.id
_entity.type
_entity.pdbx_description
1 polymer ?
#
loop_
_entity_poly.entity_id
_entity_poly.type
_entity_poly.pdbx_seq_one_letter_code
_entity_poly.pdbx_strand_id
1 'polypeptide(L)'
;MLDLVKDGEVCEWKLRVHEPLDSWTEGSTALLGDACHPTLPHLAQGAAQAIEDGAVIAEVLAKLPSSSPEDVAKGLRVYEKLRMERAYALVELAAASGKALHLGDGEAKKERDKAFAAVKEGKGSVPDKWADADVQKMIYGEDVMKIAGERFGELWEGLR
;
A
#
# COMPACT_ATOMS: atom_id res chain seq x y z
N MET A 1 -18.96 17.15 18.19
CA MET A 1 -17.50 17.34 18.11
C MET A 1 -17.13 18.31 16.99
N LEU A 2 -17.77 18.24 15.81
CA LEU A 2 -17.58 19.24 14.75
C LEU A 2 -17.98 20.66 15.21
N ASP A 3 -19.05 20.77 16.00
CA ASP A 3 -19.53 22.04 16.59
C ASP A 3 -18.57 22.67 17.62
N LEU A 4 -17.46 22.01 17.94
CA LEU A 4 -16.43 22.52 18.86
C LEU A 4 -15.29 23.25 18.14
N VAL A 5 -15.25 23.20 16.80
CA VAL A 5 -14.27 23.89 15.97
C VAL A 5 -14.93 25.14 15.40
N LYS A 6 -14.19 26.26 15.31
CA LYS A 6 -14.76 27.49 14.74
C LYS A 6 -15.08 27.29 13.26
N ASP A 7 -16.18 27.90 12.82
CA ASP A 7 -16.55 27.92 11.40
C ASP A 7 -15.40 28.46 10.54
N GLY A 8 -15.07 27.73 9.47
CA GLY A 8 -13.97 28.05 8.56
C GLY A 8 -12.60 27.51 8.98
N GLU A 9 -12.45 26.90 10.16
CA GLU A 9 -11.18 26.27 10.59
C GLU A 9 -11.14 24.75 10.31
N VAL A 10 -12.24 24.17 9.79
CA VAL A 10 -12.29 22.76 9.39
C VAL A 10 -11.86 22.61 7.93
N CYS A 11 -10.77 21.90 7.70
CA CYS A 11 -10.35 21.54 6.35
C CYS A 11 -11.17 20.34 5.85
N GLU A 12 -11.82 20.49 4.69
CA GLU A 12 -12.48 19.39 3.99
C GLU A 12 -11.54 18.80 2.93
N TRP A 13 -11.28 17.49 3.01
CA TRP A 13 -10.38 16.78 2.10
C TRP A 13 -11.16 15.71 1.34
N LYS A 14 -11.15 15.81 0.00
CA LYS A 14 -11.76 14.80 -0.86
C LYS A 14 -10.87 13.56 -0.91
N LEU A 15 -11.43 12.44 -0.50
CA LEU A 15 -10.80 11.12 -0.65
C LEU A 15 -10.88 10.69 -2.12
N ARG A 16 -9.74 10.36 -2.72
CA ARG A 16 -9.62 9.97 -4.13
C ARG A 16 -8.86 8.67 -4.26
N VAL A 17 -9.29 7.85 -5.21
CA VAL A 17 -8.56 6.68 -5.68
C VAL A 17 -8.01 7.02 -7.05
N HIS A 18 -6.76 6.64 -7.30
CA HIS A 18 -6.07 6.86 -8.56
C HIS A 18 -5.81 5.51 -9.23
N GLU A 19 -5.86 5.48 -10.55
CA GLU A 19 -5.45 4.30 -11.31
C GLU A 19 -3.94 4.06 -11.15
N PRO A 20 -3.49 2.79 -11.15
CA PRO A 20 -2.08 2.46 -11.17
C PRO A 20 -1.31 3.15 -12.31
N LEU A 21 -0.06 3.53 -12.04
CA LEU A 21 0.86 4.01 -13.07
C LEU A 21 1.44 2.82 -13.84
N ASP A 22 1.66 3.00 -15.14
CA ASP A 22 2.31 1.97 -15.99
C ASP A 22 3.76 1.71 -15.59
N SER A 23 4.45 2.72 -15.05
CA SER A 23 5.82 2.63 -14.53
C SER A 23 6.06 3.68 -13.44
N TRP A 24 6.97 3.37 -12.53
CA TRP A 24 7.47 4.26 -11.48
C TRP A 24 8.85 4.82 -11.80
N THR A 25 9.46 4.40 -12.92
CA THR A 25 10.87 4.66 -13.19
C THR A 25 11.11 5.16 -14.61
N GLU A 26 12.02 6.12 -14.74
CA GLU A 26 12.48 6.62 -16.03
C GLU A 26 13.97 6.96 -15.95
N GLY A 27 14.81 6.22 -16.69
CA GLY A 27 16.26 6.34 -16.60
C GLY A 27 16.73 6.20 -15.15
N SER A 28 17.48 7.18 -14.64
CA SER A 28 17.98 7.19 -13.25
C SER A 28 17.04 7.90 -12.26
N THR A 29 15.74 8.01 -12.58
CA THR A 29 14.71 8.63 -11.71
C THR A 29 13.66 7.60 -11.32
N ALA A 30 13.21 7.64 -10.07
CA ALA A 30 12.15 6.78 -9.54
C ALA A 30 11.15 7.58 -8.68
N LEU A 31 9.89 7.17 -8.73
CA LEU A 31 8.80 7.62 -7.87
C LEU A 31 8.66 6.68 -6.66
N LEU A 32 8.30 7.24 -5.51
CA LEU A 32 8.06 6.52 -4.26
C LEU A 32 6.95 7.22 -3.44
N GLY A 33 6.34 6.48 -2.51
CA GLY A 33 5.24 6.98 -1.69
C GLY A 33 4.02 7.44 -2.50
N ASP A 34 3.35 8.49 -2.02
CA ASP A 34 2.15 9.06 -2.66
C ASP A 34 2.37 9.54 -4.10
N ALA A 35 3.62 9.69 -4.57
CA ALA A 35 3.91 10.01 -5.96
C ALA A 35 3.58 8.88 -6.93
N CYS A 36 3.55 7.61 -6.47
CA CYS A 36 3.23 6.44 -7.30
C CYS A 36 2.12 5.54 -6.76
N HIS A 37 1.83 5.58 -5.45
CA HIS A 37 0.76 4.78 -4.84
C HIS A 37 -0.07 5.54 -3.78
N PRO A 38 -0.64 6.72 -4.11
CA PRO A 38 -1.48 7.45 -3.17
C PRO A 38 -2.67 6.57 -2.72
N THR A 39 -2.89 6.50 -1.40
CA THR A 39 -3.84 5.56 -0.79
C THR A 39 -4.86 6.24 0.12
N LEU A 40 -6.00 5.58 0.33
CA LEU A 40 -6.99 6.02 1.31
C LEU A 40 -6.54 5.68 2.74
N PRO A 41 -6.92 6.46 3.76
CA PRO A 41 -6.42 6.30 5.12
C PRO A 41 -7.01 5.10 5.88
N HIS A 42 -7.77 4.22 5.21
CA HIS A 42 -8.55 3.15 5.84
C HIS A 42 -7.74 1.93 6.30
N LEU A 43 -6.43 1.88 6.03
CA LEU A 43 -5.52 0.87 6.56
C LEU A 43 -4.29 1.44 7.27
N ALA A 44 -4.15 2.77 7.34
CA ALA A 44 -2.95 3.45 7.85
C ALA A 44 -1.62 2.99 7.19
N GLN A 45 -1.67 2.57 5.93
CA GLN A 45 -0.51 2.00 5.23
C GLN A 45 0.26 2.97 4.31
N GLY A 46 -0.24 4.17 4.02
CA GLY A 46 0.46 5.09 3.08
C GLY A 46 1.90 5.40 3.49
N ALA A 47 2.10 5.90 4.71
CA ALA A 47 3.44 6.23 5.21
C ALA A 47 4.32 4.98 5.41
N ALA A 48 3.72 3.86 5.85
CA ALA A 48 4.45 2.60 6.01
C ALA A 48 4.98 2.08 4.66
N GLN A 49 4.15 2.12 3.60
CA GLN A 49 4.55 1.77 2.25
C GLN A 49 5.66 2.69 1.71
N ALA A 50 5.60 4.00 1.98
CA ALA A 50 6.68 4.92 1.59
C ALA A 50 8.01 4.59 2.30
N ILE A 51 7.96 4.14 3.56
CA ILE A 51 9.16 3.67 4.28
C ILE A 51 9.67 2.36 3.67
N GLU A 52 8.78 1.41 3.33
CA GLU A 52 9.15 0.18 2.62
C GLU A 52 9.83 0.50 1.28
N ASP A 53 9.32 1.48 0.51
CA ASP A 53 9.94 1.90 -0.74
C ASP A 53 11.39 2.38 -0.53
N GLY A 54 11.59 3.24 0.48
CA GLY A 54 12.91 3.77 0.83
C GLY A 54 13.88 2.67 1.26
N ALA A 55 13.40 1.67 1.98
CA ALA A 55 14.21 0.52 2.38
C ALA A 55 14.60 -0.36 1.17
N VAL A 56 13.64 -0.67 0.30
CA VAL A 56 13.89 -1.52 -0.87
C VAL A 56 14.79 -0.84 -1.90
N ILE A 57 14.57 0.44 -2.20
CA ILE A 57 15.43 1.16 -3.15
C ILE A 57 16.87 1.23 -2.61
N ALA A 58 17.07 1.42 -1.30
CA ALA A 58 18.39 1.42 -0.68
C ALA A 58 19.09 0.05 -0.82
N GLU A 59 18.40 -1.05 -0.53
CA GLU A 59 18.94 -2.41 -0.70
C GLU A 59 19.31 -2.72 -2.14
N VAL A 60 18.47 -2.32 -3.10
CA VAL A 60 18.72 -2.50 -4.53
C VAL A 60 19.95 -1.69 -4.97
N LEU A 61 20.04 -0.41 -4.59
CA LEU A 61 21.16 0.45 -4.94
C LEU A 61 22.49 -0.05 -4.36
N ALA A 62 22.47 -0.62 -3.14
CA ALA A 62 23.65 -1.18 -2.49
C ALA A 62 24.21 -2.42 -3.19
N LYS A 63 23.40 -3.11 -4.01
CA LYS A 63 23.77 -4.34 -4.72
C LYS A 63 24.17 -4.13 -6.16
N LEU A 64 24.12 -2.90 -6.66
CA LEU A 64 24.49 -2.60 -8.04
C LEU A 64 25.96 -2.92 -8.31
N PRO A 65 26.29 -3.43 -9.51
CA PRO A 65 27.69 -3.69 -9.87
C PRO A 65 28.50 -2.41 -10.05
N SER A 66 27.84 -1.29 -10.38
CA SER A 66 28.47 0.04 -10.46
C SER A 66 27.45 1.16 -10.28
N SER A 67 27.93 2.40 -10.13
CA SER A 67 27.10 3.61 -10.14
C SER A 67 26.90 4.20 -11.54
N SER A 68 27.07 3.40 -12.60
CA SER A 68 26.80 3.84 -13.97
C SER A 68 25.31 4.19 -14.13
N PRO A 69 24.95 5.18 -14.98
CA PRO A 69 23.54 5.51 -15.21
C PRO A 69 22.70 4.32 -15.70
N GLU A 70 23.31 3.41 -16.47
CA GLU A 70 22.67 2.19 -16.97
C GLU A 70 22.37 1.21 -15.84
N ASP A 71 23.35 0.94 -14.97
CA ASP A 71 23.16 0.05 -13.81
C ASP A 71 22.15 0.63 -12.82
N VAL A 72 22.19 1.95 -12.59
CA VAL A 72 21.20 2.64 -11.76
C VAL A 72 19.81 2.49 -12.37
N ALA A 73 19.64 2.78 -13.66
CA ALA A 73 18.33 2.67 -14.32
C ALA A 73 17.78 1.25 -14.26
N LYS A 74 18.62 0.24 -14.52
CA LYS A 74 18.26 -1.16 -14.40
C LYS A 74 17.90 -1.53 -12.95
N GLY A 75 18.65 -1.02 -11.97
CA GLY A 75 18.37 -1.18 -10.56
C GLY A 75 17.02 -0.63 -10.16
N LEU A 76 16.69 0.59 -10.58
CA LEU A 76 15.38 1.20 -10.29
C LEU A 76 14.22 0.34 -10.84
N ARG A 77 14.38 -0.31 -11.99
CA ARG A 77 13.38 -1.28 -12.50
C ARG A 77 13.25 -2.53 -11.63
N VAL A 78 14.32 -2.97 -10.95
CA VAL A 78 14.22 -4.03 -9.93
C VAL A 78 13.42 -3.54 -8.73
N TYR A 79 13.69 -2.33 -8.24
CA TYR A 79 12.91 -1.69 -7.16
C TYR A 79 11.41 -1.64 -7.51
N GLU A 80 11.07 -1.18 -8.71
CA GLU A 80 9.69 -1.13 -9.20
C GLU A 80 9.03 -2.51 -9.16
N LYS A 81 9.70 -3.54 -9.69
CA LYS A 81 9.18 -4.92 -9.69
C LYS A 81 8.98 -5.50 -8.29
N LEU A 82 9.80 -5.11 -7.32
CA LEU A 82 9.68 -5.57 -5.94
C LEU A 82 8.51 -4.91 -5.20
N ARG A 83 8.15 -3.68 -5.57
CA ARG A 83 7.24 -2.84 -4.79
C ARG A 83 5.85 -2.67 -5.40
N MET A 84 5.77 -2.62 -6.72
CA MET A 84 4.55 -2.20 -7.43
C MET A 84 3.34 -3.10 -7.10
N GLU A 85 3.50 -4.42 -7.14
CA GLU A 85 2.41 -5.37 -6.86
C GLU A 85 1.90 -5.21 -5.41
N ARG A 86 2.81 -5.19 -4.43
CA ARG A 86 2.46 -5.04 -3.01
C ARG A 86 1.80 -3.71 -2.71
N ALA A 87 2.35 -2.61 -3.20
CA ALA A 87 1.81 -1.28 -2.96
C ALA A 87 0.40 -1.14 -3.51
N TYR A 88 0.15 -1.59 -4.74
CA TYR A 88 -1.18 -1.51 -5.33
C TYR A 88 -2.18 -2.47 -4.67
N ALA A 89 -1.77 -3.67 -4.26
CA ALA A 89 -2.63 -4.55 -3.47
C ALA A 89 -3.11 -3.88 -2.16
N LEU A 90 -2.25 -3.13 -1.49
CA LEU A 90 -2.59 -2.40 -0.27
C LEU A 90 -3.44 -1.15 -0.53
N VAL A 91 -3.22 -0.43 -1.64
CA VAL A 91 -4.09 0.66 -2.11
C VAL A 91 -5.50 0.15 -2.38
N GLU A 92 -5.63 -0.96 -3.10
CA GLU A 92 -6.93 -1.58 -3.41
C GLU A 92 -7.64 -2.05 -2.15
N LEU A 93 -6.90 -2.68 -1.23
CA LEU A 93 -7.46 -3.13 0.05
C LEU A 93 -7.96 -1.94 0.88
N ALA A 94 -7.23 -0.81 0.90
CA ALA A 94 -7.67 0.40 1.59
C ALA A 94 -8.95 0.98 0.97
N ALA A 95 -9.04 1.01 -0.36
CA ALA A 95 -10.24 1.44 -1.07
C ALA A 95 -11.45 0.53 -0.78
N ALA A 96 -11.24 -0.80 -0.79
CA ALA A 96 -12.27 -1.78 -0.46
C ALA A 96 -12.74 -1.63 1.00
N SER A 97 -11.81 -1.41 1.93
CA SER A 97 -12.10 -1.21 3.36
C SER A 97 -12.94 0.05 3.58
N GLY A 98 -12.58 1.15 2.90
CA GLY A 98 -13.37 2.38 2.92
C GLY A 98 -14.83 2.17 2.52
N LYS A 99 -15.05 1.47 1.39
CA LYS A 99 -16.39 1.14 0.88
C LYS A 99 -17.16 0.23 1.86
N ALA A 100 -16.51 -0.80 2.39
CA ALA A 100 -17.16 -1.78 3.26
C ALA A 100 -17.57 -1.20 4.63
N LEU A 101 -16.78 -0.27 5.16
CA LEU A 101 -17.02 0.32 6.48
C LEU A 101 -18.01 1.49 6.45
N HIS A 102 -18.09 2.22 5.32
CA HIS A 102 -18.90 3.43 5.17
C HIS A 102 -20.07 3.23 4.20
N LEU A 103 -20.75 2.09 4.33
CA LEU A 103 -21.99 1.83 3.59
C LEU A 103 -23.08 2.81 4.04
N GLY A 104 -23.80 3.37 3.06
CA GLY A 104 -25.04 4.12 3.32
C GLY A 104 -26.13 3.21 3.87
N ASP A 105 -27.28 3.79 4.20
CA ASP A 105 -28.43 3.02 4.66
C ASP A 105 -28.92 2.03 3.59
N GLY A 106 -29.39 0.85 4.03
CA GLY A 106 -29.91 -0.19 3.13
C GLY A 106 -29.48 -1.61 3.54
N GLU A 107 -29.81 -2.58 2.68
CA GLU A 107 -29.55 -3.99 2.93
C GLU A 107 -28.06 -4.31 3.07
N ALA A 108 -27.19 -3.69 2.27
CA ALA A 108 -25.74 -3.90 2.36
C ALA A 108 -25.18 -3.59 3.76
N LYS A 109 -25.62 -2.48 4.37
CA LYS A 109 -25.25 -2.12 5.75
C LYS A 109 -25.79 -3.12 6.76
N LYS A 110 -27.04 -3.57 6.61
CA LYS A 110 -27.64 -4.58 7.49
C LYS A 110 -26.87 -5.91 7.45
N GLU A 111 -26.47 -6.37 6.26
CA GLU A 111 -25.67 -7.59 6.10
C GLU A 111 -24.28 -7.45 6.72
N ARG A 112 -23.61 -6.30 6.52
CA ARG A 112 -22.36 -5.99 7.20
C ARG A 112 -22.53 -6.02 8.71
N ASP A 113 -23.57 -5.36 9.25
CA ASP A 113 -23.80 -5.26 10.70
C ASP A 113 -24.09 -6.65 11.31
N LYS A 114 -24.81 -7.52 10.59
CA LYS A 114 -24.98 -8.94 10.96
C LYS A 114 -23.65 -9.68 11.01
N ALA A 115 -22.76 -9.46 10.03
CA ALA A 115 -21.43 -10.07 10.04
C ALA A 115 -20.60 -9.62 11.25
N PHE A 116 -20.64 -8.33 11.62
CA PHE A 116 -20.01 -7.85 12.86
C PHE A 116 -20.61 -8.47 14.12
N ALA A 117 -21.93 -8.68 14.16
CA ALA A 117 -22.58 -9.36 15.28
C ALA A 117 -22.14 -10.83 15.39
N ALA A 118 -22.05 -11.54 14.27
CA ALA A 118 -21.58 -12.93 14.24
C ALA A 118 -20.12 -13.06 14.73
N VAL A 119 -19.25 -12.12 14.38
CA VAL A 119 -17.85 -12.10 14.85
C VAL A 119 -17.76 -11.96 16.37
N LYS A 120 -18.65 -11.17 17.00
CA LYS A 120 -18.72 -11.08 18.48
C LYS A 120 -19.07 -12.41 19.15
N GLU A 121 -19.76 -13.29 18.44
CA GLU A 121 -20.05 -14.67 18.88
C GLU A 121 -18.95 -15.67 18.52
N GLY A 122 -17.83 -15.21 17.95
CA GLY A 122 -16.73 -16.06 17.49
C GLY A 122 -17.00 -16.79 16.17
N LYS A 123 -17.91 -16.28 15.34
CA LYS A 123 -18.30 -16.89 14.05
C LYS A 123 -18.04 -15.94 12.89
N GLY A 124 -17.70 -16.50 11.73
CA GLY A 124 -17.54 -15.74 10.48
C GLY A 124 -16.22 -14.97 10.37
N SER A 125 -16.10 -14.16 9.32
CA SER A 125 -14.91 -13.36 9.03
C SER A 125 -15.07 -11.92 9.50
N VAL A 126 -13.95 -11.27 9.87
CA VAL A 126 -13.94 -9.88 10.32
C VAL A 126 -14.18 -8.96 9.11
N PRO A 127 -15.28 -8.17 9.09
CA PRO A 127 -15.54 -7.31 7.94
C PRO A 127 -14.57 -6.12 7.88
N ASP A 128 -14.08 -5.67 9.03
CA ASP A 128 -13.00 -4.69 9.10
C ASP A 128 -11.65 -5.36 8.79
N LYS A 129 -11.13 -5.08 7.59
CA LYS A 129 -9.85 -5.65 7.14
C LYS A 129 -8.67 -5.17 7.96
N TRP A 130 -8.75 -3.98 8.58
CA TRP A 130 -7.69 -3.54 9.48
C TRP A 130 -7.62 -4.38 10.76
N ALA A 131 -8.75 -4.93 11.21
CA ALA A 131 -8.85 -5.78 12.40
C ALA A 131 -8.77 -7.29 12.10
N ASP A 132 -8.73 -7.68 10.83
CA ASP A 132 -8.63 -9.07 10.41
C ASP A 132 -7.21 -9.61 10.62
N ALA A 133 -7.07 -10.74 11.32
CA ALA A 133 -5.77 -11.27 11.74
C ALA A 133 -4.90 -11.74 10.55
N ASP A 134 -5.52 -12.29 9.50
CA ASP A 134 -4.79 -12.75 8.33
C ASP A 134 -4.30 -11.54 7.52
N VAL A 135 -5.13 -10.50 7.42
CA VAL A 135 -4.73 -9.22 6.81
C VAL A 135 -3.60 -8.56 7.61
N GLN A 136 -3.70 -8.50 8.94
CA GLN A 136 -2.63 -7.93 9.78
C GLN A 136 -1.32 -8.71 9.61
N LYS A 137 -1.38 -10.04 9.56
CA LYS A 137 -0.20 -10.87 9.33
C LYS A 137 0.42 -10.61 7.94
N MET A 138 -0.40 -10.45 6.91
CA MET A 138 0.07 -10.12 5.55
C MET A 138 0.70 -8.72 5.49
N ILE A 139 0.09 -7.74 6.16
CA ILE A 139 0.58 -6.36 6.16
C ILE A 139 1.88 -6.24 6.95
N TYR A 140 1.89 -6.69 8.22
CA TYR A 140 2.98 -6.45 9.17
C TYR A 140 4.04 -7.55 9.21
N GLY A 141 3.77 -8.71 8.62
CA GLY A 141 4.68 -9.85 8.62
C GLY A 141 5.70 -9.84 7.48
N GLU A 142 5.64 -8.86 6.58
CA GLU A 142 6.53 -8.82 5.41
C GLU A 142 7.84 -8.10 5.70
N ASP A 143 8.96 -8.78 5.42
CA ASP A 143 10.30 -8.21 5.49
C ASP A 143 10.77 -7.83 4.07
N VAL A 144 10.47 -6.59 3.69
CA VAL A 144 10.76 -6.09 2.33
C VAL A 144 12.25 -6.00 2.02
N MET A 145 13.11 -5.79 3.03
CA MET A 145 14.56 -5.74 2.83
C MET A 145 15.12 -7.13 2.55
N LYS A 146 14.68 -8.13 3.32
CA LYS A 146 15.04 -9.53 3.07
C LYS A 146 14.58 -9.97 1.69
N ILE A 147 13.33 -9.69 1.33
CA ILE A 147 12.78 -10.03 0.00
C ILE A 147 13.58 -9.36 -1.10
N ALA A 148 13.91 -8.07 -0.96
CA ALA A 148 14.75 -7.36 -1.92
C ALA A 148 16.13 -8.01 -2.06
N GLY A 149 16.75 -8.38 -0.93
CA GLY A 149 18.06 -9.01 -0.91
C GLY A 149 18.09 -10.39 -1.55
N GLU A 150 17.07 -11.20 -1.34
CA GLU A 150 16.95 -12.57 -1.88
C GLU A 150 16.57 -12.58 -3.36
N ARG A 151 15.69 -11.67 -3.79
CA ARG A 151 15.16 -11.63 -5.17
C ARG A 151 15.95 -10.74 -6.12
N PHE A 152 16.90 -9.94 -5.62
CA PHE A 152 17.68 -9.01 -6.45
C PHE A 152 18.30 -9.70 -7.66
N GLY A 153 19.03 -10.82 -7.46
CA GLY A 153 19.75 -11.50 -8.55
C GLY A 153 18.82 -12.00 -9.66
N GLU A 154 17.72 -12.66 -9.26
CA GLU A 154 16.67 -13.15 -10.18
C GLU A 154 16.10 -12.00 -11.04
N LEU A 155 15.69 -10.91 -10.38
CA LEU A 155 15.07 -9.78 -11.06
C LEU A 155 16.07 -9.01 -11.92
N TRP A 156 17.30 -8.85 -11.45
CA TRP A 156 18.38 -8.17 -12.16
C TRP A 156 18.73 -8.91 -13.46
N GLU A 157 18.89 -10.22 -13.41
CA GLU A 157 19.22 -11.04 -14.59
C GLU A 157 18.03 -11.14 -15.56
N GLY A 158 16.80 -11.15 -15.04
CA GLY A 158 15.58 -11.18 -15.84
C GLY A 158 15.30 -9.88 -16.61
N LEU A 159 15.89 -8.76 -16.19
CA LEU A 159 15.81 -7.48 -16.90
C LEU A 159 16.86 -7.44 -18.01
N ARG A 160 16.41 -7.66 -19.25
CA ARG A 160 17.19 -7.35 -20.45
C ARG A 160 17.36 -5.84 -20.62
#